data_AF-A0A3A0D5I3-F1
#
_entry.id   AF-A0A3A0D5I3-F1
#
_cell.length_a   1.000
_cell.length_b   1.000
_cell.length_c   1.000
_cell.angle_alpha   90.00
_cell.angle_beta   90.00
_cell.angle_gamma   90.00
#
_symmetry.space_group_name_H-M   'P 1'
#
loop_
_entity.id
_entity.type
_entity.pdbx_description
1 polymer ?
#
loop_
_entity_poly.entity_id
_entity_poly.type
_entity_poly.pdbx_seq_one_letter_code
_entity_poly.pdbx_strand_id
1 'polypeptide(L)'
;MLALASESRGDAVERYTLLSLATELAVTIGDTETARLATDAIAADFAIDPLTKTVDAVTAAARSKSMPASARGRAIFDLDEIAKRAIAKDRFELATGILQTHLGLARAERDGELAAWSRRLTDHVKLANERWPVVRDALATLKTAPDDTNANETVGRFYCLFMGNWKRGMPYLAKGGDSAIQIAAKVDQDATRDISQLVPAANRWFEVAPTLNGVERDNVLIRAGVRYRQALPSAVGIDKVTAERRLMEIMEACSDVPSRWELYELHGTISVGDFVRISRSESESRIVMPLTFDGGIDVTIVVLSCLC
;
A
#
# COMPACT_ATOMS: atom_id res chain seq x y z
N MET A 1 18.33 -5.10 -26.64
CA MET A 1 19.06 -5.80 -25.56
C MET A 1 18.21 -6.81 -24.81
N LEU A 2 17.03 -6.46 -24.28
CA LEU A 2 16.15 -7.44 -23.60
C LEU A 2 15.77 -8.65 -24.47
N ALA A 3 15.40 -8.43 -25.74
CA ALA A 3 15.08 -9.53 -26.66
C ALA A 3 16.29 -10.46 -26.90
N LEU A 4 17.47 -9.90 -27.19
CA LEU A 4 18.71 -10.66 -27.37
C LEU A 4 19.10 -11.46 -26.10
N ALA A 5 18.89 -10.87 -24.91
CA ALA A 5 19.13 -11.57 -23.64
C ALA A 5 18.17 -12.75 -23.44
N SER A 6 16.95 -12.67 -23.99
CA SER A 6 15.96 -13.76 -23.92
C SER A 6 16.30 -14.92 -24.87
N GLU A 7 17.02 -14.64 -25.95
CA GLU A 7 17.51 -15.62 -26.92
C GLU A 7 18.80 -16.31 -26.43
N SER A 8 19.62 -15.61 -25.64
CA SER A 8 20.92 -16.09 -25.12
C SER A 8 20.79 -16.94 -23.84
N ARG A 9 19.70 -17.69 -23.66
CA ARG A 9 19.45 -18.47 -22.41
C ARG A 9 20.50 -19.53 -22.09
N GLY A 10 21.24 -20.00 -23.11
CA GLY A 10 22.28 -21.02 -22.96
C GLY A 10 23.63 -20.51 -22.44
N ASP A 11 23.87 -19.19 -22.45
CA ASP A 11 25.11 -18.58 -21.97
C ASP A 11 24.81 -17.54 -20.87
N ALA A 12 25.09 -17.93 -19.63
CA ALA A 12 24.83 -17.09 -18.46
C ALA A 12 25.68 -15.80 -18.45
N VAL A 13 26.90 -15.81 -19.00
CA VAL A 13 27.79 -14.65 -19.02
C VAL A 13 27.33 -13.65 -20.07
N GLU A 14 27.00 -14.14 -21.27
CA GLU A 14 26.44 -13.31 -22.34
C GLU A 14 25.12 -12.67 -21.89
N ARG A 15 24.21 -13.48 -21.31
CA ARG A 15 22.92 -12.98 -20.81
C ARG A 15 23.07 -11.95 -19.71
N TYR A 16 23.97 -12.15 -18.74
CA TYR A 16 24.26 -11.16 -17.70
C TYR A 16 24.77 -9.84 -18.31
N THR A 17 25.68 -9.93 -19.28
CA THR A 17 26.25 -8.76 -19.97
C THR A 17 25.18 -7.98 -20.73
N LEU A 18 24.32 -8.68 -21.48
CA LEU A 18 23.24 -8.05 -22.23
C LEU A 18 22.21 -7.36 -21.33
N LEU A 19 21.84 -8.00 -20.21
CA LEU A 19 20.93 -7.40 -19.24
C LEU A 19 21.56 -6.20 -18.53
N SER A 20 22.84 -6.28 -18.14
CA SER A 20 23.56 -5.15 -17.53
C SER A 20 23.63 -3.95 -18.48
N LEU A 21 23.95 -4.20 -19.76
CA LEU A 21 23.97 -3.15 -20.78
C LEU A 21 22.57 -2.60 -21.07
N ALA A 22 21.52 -3.43 -21.01
CA ALA A 22 20.14 -2.96 -21.08
C ALA A 22 19.80 -2.00 -19.93
N THR A 23 20.21 -2.34 -18.69
CA THR A 23 20.02 -1.50 -17.52
C THR A 23 20.75 -0.16 -17.68
N GLU A 24 22.02 -0.15 -18.09
CA GLU A 24 22.81 1.07 -18.27
C GLU A 24 22.20 2.03 -19.31
N LEU A 25 21.79 1.49 -20.47
CA LEU A 25 21.14 2.28 -21.50
C LEU A 25 19.80 2.84 -21.02
N ALA A 26 18.99 2.01 -20.35
CA ALA A 26 17.70 2.42 -19.80
C ALA A 26 17.86 3.54 -18.76
N VAL A 27 18.83 3.42 -17.84
CA VAL A 27 19.18 4.48 -16.90
C VAL A 27 19.58 5.77 -17.61
N THR A 28 20.40 5.67 -18.66
CA THR A 28 20.89 6.83 -19.43
C THR A 28 19.74 7.63 -20.03
N ILE A 29 18.75 6.96 -20.63
CA ILE A 29 17.61 7.62 -21.30
C ILE A 29 16.41 7.88 -20.38
N GLY A 30 16.45 7.40 -19.13
CA GLY A 30 15.35 7.52 -18.18
C GLY A 30 14.20 6.53 -18.42
N ASP A 31 14.47 5.38 -19.02
CA ASP A 31 13.49 4.31 -19.19
C ASP A 31 13.43 3.44 -17.91
N THR A 32 12.50 3.76 -17.03
CA THR A 32 12.29 3.07 -15.76
C THR A 32 11.74 1.65 -15.93
N GLU A 33 10.94 1.41 -16.97
CA GLU A 33 10.38 0.10 -17.27
C GLU A 33 11.47 -0.88 -17.71
N THR A 34 12.29 -0.49 -18.69
CA THR A 34 13.39 -1.35 -19.16
C THR A 34 14.42 -1.56 -18.05
N ALA A 35 14.73 -0.53 -17.26
CA ALA A 35 15.62 -0.68 -16.10
C ALA A 35 15.10 -1.70 -15.09
N ARG A 36 13.79 -1.66 -14.79
CA ARG A 36 13.12 -2.62 -13.90
C ARG A 36 13.14 -4.04 -14.48
N LEU A 37 12.70 -4.21 -15.73
CA LEU A 37 12.63 -5.52 -16.39
C LEU A 37 14.02 -6.18 -16.51
N ALA A 38 15.05 -5.41 -16.86
CA ALA A 38 16.42 -5.91 -16.96
C ALA A 38 16.96 -6.36 -15.59
N THR A 39 16.73 -5.57 -14.53
CA THR A 39 17.22 -5.90 -13.19
C THR A 39 16.43 -7.03 -12.52
N ASP A 40 15.11 -7.10 -12.72
CA ASP A 40 14.29 -8.24 -12.28
C ASP A 40 14.77 -9.53 -12.98
N ALA A 41 15.11 -9.47 -14.27
CA ALA A 41 15.67 -10.62 -15.00
C ALA A 41 17.05 -11.02 -14.48
N ILE A 42 17.95 -10.07 -14.20
CA ILE A 42 19.24 -10.36 -13.56
C ILE A 42 18.99 -11.06 -12.22
N ALA A 43 18.10 -10.54 -11.39
CA ALA A 43 17.93 -11.10 -10.06
C ALA A 43 17.19 -12.44 -10.03
N ALA A 44 16.48 -12.81 -11.10
CA ALA A 44 15.88 -14.13 -11.26
C ALA A 44 16.93 -15.22 -11.55
N ASP A 45 17.97 -14.88 -12.33
CA ASP A 45 18.97 -15.84 -12.80
C ASP A 45 20.26 -15.83 -11.97
N PHE A 46 20.51 -14.75 -11.22
CA PHE A 46 21.75 -14.55 -10.46
C PHE A 46 21.46 -14.32 -8.97
N ALA A 47 22.27 -14.90 -8.09
CA ALA A 47 22.12 -14.84 -6.62
C ALA A 47 22.47 -13.45 -6.05
N ILE A 48 21.74 -12.43 -6.47
CA ILE A 48 21.90 -11.03 -6.12
C ILE A 48 20.63 -10.58 -5.39
N ASP A 49 20.71 -9.61 -4.49
CA ASP A 49 19.53 -9.02 -3.88
C ASP A 49 18.66 -8.32 -4.95
N PRO A 50 17.50 -8.89 -5.33
CA PRO A 50 16.69 -8.38 -6.44
C PRO A 50 16.24 -6.96 -6.21
N LEU A 51 15.81 -6.67 -4.98
CA LEU A 51 15.13 -5.43 -4.71
C LEU A 51 16.12 -4.26 -4.71
N THR A 52 17.31 -4.44 -4.14
CA THR A 52 18.31 -3.37 -4.09
C THR A 52 18.76 -2.98 -5.49
N LYS A 53 19.06 -3.94 -6.36
CA LYS A 53 19.46 -3.67 -7.75
C LYS A 53 18.37 -2.98 -8.56
N THR A 54 17.13 -3.44 -8.44
CA THR A 54 15.99 -2.80 -9.10
C THR A 54 15.80 -1.37 -8.61
N VAL A 55 15.92 -1.12 -7.30
CA VAL A 55 15.79 0.23 -6.75
C VAL A 55 16.89 1.16 -7.25
N ASP A 56 18.14 0.71 -7.26
CA ASP A 56 19.27 1.51 -7.76
C ASP A 56 19.05 1.92 -9.23
N ALA A 57 18.70 0.95 -10.09
CA ALA A 57 18.49 1.21 -11.51
C ALA A 57 17.25 2.08 -11.79
N VAL A 58 16.11 1.78 -11.17
CA VAL A 58 14.87 2.55 -11.41
C VAL A 58 14.98 3.96 -10.86
N THR A 59 15.57 4.15 -9.68
CA THR A 59 15.78 5.51 -9.13
C THR A 59 16.81 6.31 -9.92
N ALA A 60 17.85 5.67 -10.45
CA ALA A 60 18.81 6.33 -11.34
C ALA A 60 18.15 6.75 -12.67
N ALA A 61 17.37 5.85 -13.30
CA ALA A 61 16.58 6.16 -14.49
C ALA A 61 15.60 7.30 -14.22
N ALA A 62 14.87 7.25 -13.10
CA ALA A 62 13.95 8.28 -12.63
C ALA A 62 14.58 9.66 -12.43
N ARG A 63 15.90 9.71 -12.15
CA ARG A 63 16.67 10.95 -11.96
C ARG A 63 17.41 11.39 -13.22
N SER A 64 17.30 10.65 -14.33
CA SER A 64 17.99 11.01 -15.57
C SER A 64 17.50 12.35 -16.11
N LYS A 65 18.45 13.22 -16.47
CA LYS A 65 18.15 14.50 -17.13
C LYS A 65 17.60 14.32 -18.55
N SER A 66 17.86 13.16 -19.16
CA SER A 66 17.38 12.81 -20.49
C SER A 66 15.96 12.22 -20.48
N MET A 67 15.34 12.05 -19.30
CA MET A 67 13.98 11.54 -19.18
C MET A 67 12.98 12.45 -19.92
N PRO A 68 12.23 11.92 -20.90
CA PRO A 68 11.12 12.64 -21.52
C PRO A 68 10.00 12.93 -20.52
N ALA A 69 9.31 14.06 -20.66
CA ALA A 69 8.17 14.39 -19.79
C ALA A 69 7.07 13.32 -19.83
N SER A 70 6.80 12.75 -21.01
CA SER A 70 5.82 11.66 -21.19
C SER A 70 6.17 10.38 -20.42
N ALA A 71 7.43 10.16 -20.04
CA ALA A 71 7.87 8.98 -19.30
C ALA A 71 7.69 9.11 -17.78
N ARG A 72 7.43 10.31 -17.25
CA ARG A 72 7.39 10.56 -15.81
C ARG A 72 6.22 9.88 -15.10
N GLY A 73 5.04 9.84 -15.73
CA GLY A 73 3.89 9.12 -15.18
C GLY A 73 4.20 7.63 -14.98
N ARG A 74 4.89 7.01 -15.94
CA ARG A 74 5.37 5.62 -15.81
C ARG A 74 6.41 5.47 -14.71
N ALA A 75 7.38 6.38 -14.64
CA ALA A 75 8.40 6.37 -13.59
C ALA A 75 7.80 6.51 -12.18
N ILE A 76 6.80 7.38 -12.01
CA ILE A 76 6.03 7.51 -10.77
C ILE A 76 5.38 6.18 -10.39
N PHE A 77 4.72 5.52 -11.35
CA PHE A 77 4.13 4.21 -11.12
C PHE A 77 5.16 3.14 -10.72
N ASP A 78 6.26 2.99 -11.48
CA ASP A 78 7.29 1.99 -11.17
C ASP A 78 7.93 2.27 -9.79
N LEU A 79 8.10 3.53 -9.39
CA LEU A 79 8.58 3.92 -8.06
C LEU A 79 7.59 3.55 -6.94
N ASP A 80 6.28 3.70 -7.16
CA ASP A 80 5.26 3.30 -6.18
C ASP A 80 5.29 1.78 -5.93
N GLU A 81 5.38 0.97 -6.98
CA GLU A 81 5.43 -0.49 -6.87
C GLU A 81 6.69 -0.98 -6.13
N ILE A 82 7.86 -0.42 -6.44
CA ILE A 82 9.09 -0.81 -5.73
C ILE A 82 9.10 -0.30 -4.28
N ALA A 83 8.46 0.84 -3.98
CA ALA A 83 8.26 1.31 -2.61
C ALA A 83 7.38 0.35 -1.80
N LYS A 84 6.25 -0.10 -2.37
CA LYS A 84 5.39 -1.13 -1.74
C LYS A 84 6.16 -2.43 -1.47
N ARG A 85 6.96 -2.91 -2.44
CA ARG A 85 7.83 -4.09 -2.27
C ARG A 85 8.85 -3.89 -1.14
N ALA A 86 9.45 -2.70 -1.02
CA ALA A 86 10.40 -2.38 0.03
C ALA A 86 9.72 -2.32 1.42
N ILE A 87 8.56 -1.67 1.52
CA ILE A 87 7.75 -1.61 2.76
C ILE A 87 7.34 -3.03 3.20
N ALA A 88 6.87 -3.86 2.25
CA ALA A 88 6.46 -5.24 2.54
C ALA A 88 7.62 -6.11 3.08
N LYS A 89 8.86 -5.78 2.73
CA LYS A 89 10.09 -6.42 3.22
C LYS A 89 10.75 -5.69 4.40
N ASP A 90 10.04 -4.76 5.03
CA ASP A 90 10.51 -3.93 6.15
C ASP A 90 11.79 -3.12 5.85
N ARG A 91 12.05 -2.82 4.56
CA ARG A 91 13.18 -1.99 4.13
C ARG A 91 12.78 -0.53 4.08
N PHE A 92 12.41 0.02 5.23
CA PHE A 92 11.84 1.38 5.35
C PHE A 92 12.80 2.49 4.92
N GLU A 93 14.11 2.33 5.16
CA GLU A 93 15.13 3.25 4.66
C GLU A 93 15.16 3.29 3.13
N LEU A 94 15.17 2.11 2.49
CA LEU A 94 15.13 2.00 1.03
C LEU A 94 13.84 2.59 0.46
N ALA A 95 12.69 2.26 1.07
CA ALA A 95 11.38 2.82 0.69
C ALA A 95 11.34 4.34 0.82
N THR A 96 11.96 4.91 1.86
CA THR A 96 12.09 6.36 2.04
C THR A 96 12.83 7.00 0.86
N GLY A 97 13.97 6.43 0.45
CA GLY A 97 14.75 6.95 -0.67
C GLY A 97 14.02 6.88 -2.02
N ILE A 98 13.25 5.81 -2.24
CA ILE A 98 12.37 5.66 -3.41
C ILE A 98 11.31 6.78 -3.40
N LEU A 99 10.60 6.95 -2.29
CA LEU A 99 9.49 7.91 -2.18
C LEU A 99 9.95 9.37 -2.28
N GLN A 100 11.18 9.68 -1.85
CA GLN A 100 11.79 10.98 -2.12
C GLN A 100 11.98 11.25 -3.62
N THR A 101 12.37 10.23 -4.38
CA THR A 101 12.50 10.32 -5.84
C THR A 101 11.13 10.49 -6.49
N HIS A 102 10.14 9.71 -6.03
CA HIS A 102 8.74 9.84 -6.45
C HIS A 102 8.23 11.27 -6.21
N LEU A 103 8.47 11.85 -5.03
CA LEU A 103 8.08 13.21 -4.69
C LEU A 103 8.72 14.26 -5.61
N GLY A 104 9.97 14.04 -6.02
CA GLY A 104 10.65 14.89 -7.00
C GLY A 104 9.93 14.90 -8.35
N LEU A 105 9.54 13.73 -8.85
CA LEU A 105 8.79 13.59 -10.10
C LEU A 105 7.38 14.16 -10.00
N ALA A 106 6.66 13.87 -8.90
CA ALA A 106 5.33 14.42 -8.64
C ALA A 106 5.32 15.96 -8.68
N ARG A 107 6.35 16.60 -8.13
CA ARG A 107 6.52 18.07 -8.22
C ARG A 107 6.81 18.54 -9.64
N ALA A 108 7.56 17.77 -10.42
CA ALA A 108 7.88 18.09 -11.80
C ALA A 108 6.65 18.02 -12.73
N GLU A 109 5.68 17.16 -12.41
CA GLU A 109 4.37 17.08 -13.08
C GLU A 109 3.45 18.26 -12.79
N ARG A 110 3.81 19.11 -11.80
CA ARG A 110 2.99 20.25 -11.34
C ARG A 110 1.61 19.82 -10.83
N ASP A 111 1.48 18.57 -10.41
CA ASP A 111 0.30 18.05 -9.73
C ASP A 111 0.46 18.25 -8.21
N GLY A 112 -0.26 19.24 -7.68
CA GLY A 112 -0.21 19.61 -6.27
C GLY A 112 -0.74 18.52 -5.34
N GLU A 113 -1.75 17.76 -5.77
CA GLU A 113 -2.35 16.69 -4.98
C GLU A 113 -1.43 15.48 -4.92
N LEU A 114 -0.85 15.08 -6.05
CA LEU A 114 0.12 14.01 -6.13
C LEU A 114 1.38 14.33 -5.31
N ALA A 115 1.86 15.58 -5.37
CA ALA A 115 2.99 16.02 -4.56
C ALA A 115 2.68 16.02 -3.06
N ALA A 116 1.46 16.42 -2.66
CA ALA A 116 1.03 16.37 -1.27
C ALA A 116 0.88 14.94 -0.76
N TRP A 117 0.28 14.05 -1.57
CA TRP A 117 0.16 12.63 -1.27
C TRP A 117 1.53 11.97 -1.10
N SER A 118 2.43 12.18 -2.07
CA SER A 118 3.78 11.62 -2.04
C SER A 118 4.58 12.11 -0.83
N ARG A 119 4.43 13.39 -0.43
CA ARG A 119 5.05 13.93 0.77
C ARG A 119 4.54 13.20 2.03
N ARG A 120 3.22 13.10 2.21
CA ARG A 120 2.61 12.41 3.35
C ARG A 120 3.07 10.96 3.46
N LEU A 121 3.10 10.23 2.34
CA LEU A 121 3.58 8.85 2.31
C LEU A 121 5.06 8.76 2.65
N THR A 122 5.89 9.66 2.10
CA THR A 122 7.32 9.73 2.43
C THR A 122 7.54 9.95 3.93
N ASP A 123 6.82 10.90 4.53
CA ASP A 123 6.96 11.23 5.94
C ASP A 123 6.45 10.09 6.84
N HIS A 124 5.37 9.41 6.44
CA HIS A 124 4.88 8.22 7.12
C HIS A 124 5.92 7.08 7.14
N VAL A 125 6.55 6.80 6.00
CA VAL A 125 7.56 5.73 5.88
C VAL A 125 8.87 6.11 6.59
N LYS A 126 9.23 7.39 6.65
CA LYS A 126 10.34 7.87 7.50
C LYS A 126 10.10 7.59 8.98
N LEU A 127 8.91 7.93 9.48
CA LEU A 127 8.52 7.61 10.85
C LEU A 127 8.50 6.09 11.09
N ALA A 128 8.11 5.29 10.08
CA ALA A 128 8.23 3.84 10.14
C ALA A 128 9.68 3.38 10.33
N ASN A 129 10.60 3.98 9.56
CA ASN A 129 12.04 3.68 9.65
C ASN A 129 12.61 4.03 11.03
N GLU A 130 12.20 5.15 11.62
CA GLU A 130 12.61 5.55 12.98
C GLU A 130 12.10 4.58 14.06
N ARG A 131 10.87 4.06 13.90
CA ARG A 131 10.27 3.08 14.82
C ARG A 131 10.81 1.65 14.62
N TRP A 132 11.36 1.35 13.44
CA TRP A 132 11.73 0.00 13.05
C TRP A 132 12.73 -0.71 13.98
N PRO A 133 13.80 -0.07 14.52
CA PRO A 133 14.73 -0.75 15.41
C PRO A 133 14.05 -1.40 16.61
N VAL A 134 13.11 -0.70 17.26
CA VAL A 134 12.35 -1.20 18.41
C VAL A 134 11.49 -2.41 18.02
N VAL A 135 10.83 -2.33 16.85
CA VAL A 135 9.98 -3.41 16.34
C VAL A 135 10.80 -4.64 15.95
N ARG A 136 11.96 -4.43 15.32
CA ARG A 136 12.90 -5.49 14.95
C ARG A 136 13.41 -6.22 16.20
N ASP A 137 13.73 -5.48 17.25
CA ASP A 137 14.21 -6.07 18.50
C ASP A 137 13.08 -6.83 19.22
N ALA A 138 11.85 -6.30 19.21
CA ALA A 138 10.66 -7.03 19.68
C ALA A 138 10.40 -8.32 18.87
N LEU A 139 10.51 -8.27 17.54
CA LEU A 139 10.43 -9.46 16.68
C LEU A 139 11.51 -10.49 17.02
N ALA A 140 12.72 -10.04 17.40
CA ALA A 140 13.79 -10.94 17.83
C ALA A 140 13.45 -11.62 19.17
N THR A 141 12.91 -10.88 20.14
CA THR A 141 12.40 -11.42 21.41
C THR A 141 11.34 -12.49 21.18
N LEU A 142 10.39 -12.24 20.28
CA LEU A 142 9.29 -13.18 20.00
C LEU A 142 9.75 -14.51 19.38
N LYS A 143 10.98 -14.60 18.84
CA LYS A 143 11.54 -15.88 18.39
C LYS A 143 11.78 -16.86 19.53
N THR A 144 12.10 -16.35 20.72
CA THR A 144 12.38 -17.16 21.92
C THR A 144 11.29 -17.07 22.97
N ALA A 145 10.50 -16.00 22.97
CA ALA A 145 9.40 -15.75 23.89
C ALA A 145 8.14 -15.34 23.11
N PRO A 146 7.47 -16.28 22.40
CA PRO A 146 6.36 -15.96 21.49
C PRO A 146 5.11 -15.38 22.18
N ASP A 147 5.01 -15.53 23.50
CA ASP A 147 3.91 -15.02 24.31
C ASP A 147 4.32 -13.81 25.19
N ASP A 148 5.48 -13.20 24.90
CA ASP A 148 5.86 -11.94 25.55
C ASP A 148 4.87 -10.84 25.18
N THR A 149 4.11 -10.38 26.17
CA THR A 149 3.01 -9.42 25.98
C THR A 149 3.49 -8.09 25.40
N ASN A 150 4.62 -7.57 25.88
CA ASN A 150 5.12 -6.25 25.47
C ASN A 150 5.68 -6.29 24.03
N ALA A 151 6.39 -7.36 23.67
CA ALA A 151 6.91 -7.56 22.33
C ALA A 151 5.76 -7.78 21.33
N ASN A 152 4.74 -8.57 21.69
CA ASN A 152 3.53 -8.74 20.89
C ASN A 152 2.78 -7.42 20.68
N GLU A 153 2.63 -6.61 21.73
CA GLU A 153 2.01 -5.29 21.62
C GLU A 153 2.82 -4.38 20.69
N THR A 154 4.14 -4.30 20.87
CA THR A 154 5.02 -3.47 20.04
C THR A 154 4.88 -3.81 18.56
N VAL A 155 4.96 -5.10 18.23
CA VAL A 155 4.87 -5.59 16.84
C VAL A 155 3.46 -5.41 16.29
N GLY A 156 2.44 -5.76 17.07
CA GLY A 156 1.03 -5.68 16.67
C GLY A 156 0.62 -4.24 16.38
N ARG A 157 0.92 -3.30 17.30
CA ARG A 157 0.61 -1.88 17.12
C ARG A 157 1.32 -1.31 15.90
N PHE A 158 2.60 -1.63 15.71
CA PHE A 158 3.34 -1.15 14.55
C PHE A 158 2.72 -1.63 13.23
N TYR A 159 2.43 -2.93 13.09
CA TYR A 159 1.89 -3.43 11.82
C TYR A 159 0.43 -3.04 11.60
N CYS A 160 -0.45 -3.17 12.61
CA CYS A 160 -1.88 -2.86 12.45
C CYS A 160 -2.16 -1.36 12.54
N LEU A 161 -1.84 -0.75 13.67
CA LEU A 161 -2.28 0.60 14.00
C LEU A 161 -1.41 1.63 13.30
N PHE A 162 -0.11 1.39 13.11
CA PHE A 162 0.76 2.36 12.44
C PHE A 162 0.83 2.12 10.92
N MET A 163 1.18 0.92 10.47
CA MET A 163 1.37 0.60 9.05
C MET A 163 0.08 0.19 8.29
N GLY A 164 -1.04 -0.05 8.98
CA GLY A 164 -2.27 -0.54 8.37
C GLY A 164 -2.20 -1.98 7.83
N ASN A 165 -1.13 -2.72 8.11
CA ASN A 165 -0.94 -4.11 7.71
C ASN A 165 -1.59 -5.08 8.70
N TRP A 166 -2.93 -5.13 8.66
CA TRP A 166 -3.74 -5.97 9.53
C TRP A 166 -3.41 -7.45 9.43
N LYS A 167 -3.11 -7.96 8.22
CA LYS A 167 -2.79 -9.37 8.00
C LYS A 167 -1.55 -9.80 8.79
N ARG A 168 -0.51 -8.97 8.82
CA ARG A 168 0.74 -9.26 9.52
C ARG A 168 0.66 -8.96 11.01
N GLY A 169 0.01 -7.86 11.40
CA GLY A 169 -0.02 -7.41 12.79
C GLY A 169 -1.02 -8.13 13.68
N MET A 170 -2.15 -8.62 13.14
CA MET A 170 -3.26 -9.15 13.95
C MET A 170 -2.85 -10.26 14.93
N PRO A 171 -2.03 -11.27 14.55
CA PRO A 171 -1.63 -12.33 15.47
C PRO A 171 -0.85 -11.82 16.70
N TYR A 172 -0.10 -10.74 16.54
CA TYR A 172 0.64 -10.09 17.61
C TYR A 172 -0.26 -9.17 18.44
N LEU A 173 -1.12 -8.39 17.77
CA LEU A 173 -2.03 -7.46 18.42
C LEU A 173 -3.03 -8.18 19.34
N ALA A 174 -3.51 -9.37 18.95
CA ALA A 174 -4.36 -10.23 19.76
C ALA A 174 -3.66 -10.81 21.01
N LYS A 175 -2.34 -10.68 21.11
CA LYS A 175 -1.53 -11.08 22.27
C LYS A 175 -0.92 -9.88 23.02
N GLY A 176 -1.25 -8.65 22.63
CA GLY A 176 -0.75 -7.42 23.27
C GLY A 176 -1.32 -7.15 24.66
N GLY A 177 -0.80 -6.13 25.36
CA GLY A 177 -1.16 -5.81 26.75
C GLY A 177 -2.36 -4.87 26.91
N ASP A 178 -2.61 -3.99 25.94
CA ASP A 178 -3.81 -3.13 25.94
C ASP A 178 -5.08 -3.97 25.79
N SER A 179 -5.90 -4.01 26.85
CA SER A 179 -7.06 -4.90 26.91
C SER A 179 -8.14 -4.57 25.88
N ALA A 180 -8.39 -3.29 25.59
CA ALA A 180 -9.41 -2.89 24.63
C ALA A 180 -8.99 -3.26 23.20
N ILE A 181 -7.74 -2.98 22.84
CA ILE A 181 -7.16 -3.32 21.54
C ILE A 181 -7.04 -4.84 21.37
N GLN A 182 -6.61 -5.56 22.41
CA GLN A 182 -6.49 -7.01 22.39
C GLN A 182 -7.86 -7.68 22.15
N ILE A 183 -8.90 -7.21 22.84
CA ILE A 183 -10.27 -7.71 22.65
C ILE A 183 -10.75 -7.42 21.22
N ALA A 184 -10.57 -6.19 20.73
CA ALA A 184 -10.94 -5.82 19.36
C ALA A 184 -10.24 -6.71 18.33
N ALA A 185 -8.94 -6.98 18.50
CA ALA A 185 -8.15 -7.85 17.65
C ALA A 185 -8.69 -9.30 17.61
N LYS A 186 -9.00 -9.88 18.79
CA LYS A 186 -9.55 -11.24 18.89
C LYS A 186 -10.91 -11.36 18.19
N VAL A 187 -11.83 -10.44 18.51
CA VAL A 187 -13.18 -10.43 17.91
C VAL A 187 -13.11 -10.28 16.39
N ASP A 188 -12.25 -9.38 15.90
CA ASP A 188 -12.05 -9.16 14.47
C ASP A 188 -11.43 -10.38 13.75
N GLN A 189 -10.48 -11.06 14.39
CA GLN A 189 -9.90 -12.28 13.85
C GLN A 189 -10.96 -13.38 13.70
N ASP A 190 -11.82 -13.55 14.70
CA ASP A 190 -12.89 -14.55 14.68
C ASP A 190 -14.02 -14.22 13.69
N ALA A 191 -14.29 -12.93 13.45
CA ALA A 191 -15.31 -12.48 12.50
C ALA A 191 -15.04 -12.88 11.04
N THR A 192 -13.83 -13.33 10.71
CA THR A 192 -13.54 -13.92 9.39
C THR A 192 -14.30 -15.21 9.10
N ARG A 193 -14.83 -15.87 10.14
CA ARG A 193 -15.53 -17.17 10.04
C ARG A 193 -17.04 -17.04 10.17
N ASP A 194 -17.54 -15.90 10.63
CA ASP A 194 -18.95 -15.67 10.92
C ASP A 194 -19.31 -14.21 10.58
N ILE A 195 -20.11 -14.04 9.52
CA ILE A 195 -20.56 -12.74 9.02
C ILE A 195 -21.34 -11.97 10.09
N SER A 196 -22.05 -12.66 11.00
CA SER A 196 -22.78 -12.02 12.10
C SER A 196 -21.87 -11.29 13.10
N GLN A 197 -20.57 -11.63 13.12
CA GLN A 197 -19.58 -11.00 14.00
C GLN A 197 -18.91 -9.77 13.37
N LEU A 198 -19.16 -9.46 12.10
CA LEU A 198 -18.51 -8.32 11.42
C LEU A 198 -18.92 -6.96 12.02
N VAL A 199 -20.21 -6.76 12.34
CA VAL A 199 -20.67 -5.52 12.99
C VAL A 199 -20.14 -5.41 14.42
N PRO A 200 -20.22 -6.46 15.28
CA PRO A 200 -19.55 -6.46 16.57
C PRO A 200 -18.05 -6.15 16.50
N ALA A 201 -17.32 -6.75 15.56
CA ALA A 201 -15.89 -6.48 15.35
C ALA A 201 -15.63 -5.02 14.96
N ALA A 202 -16.43 -4.48 14.04
CA ALA A 202 -16.34 -3.10 13.61
C ALA A 202 -16.60 -2.12 14.75
N ASN A 203 -17.61 -2.39 15.60
CA ASN A 203 -17.94 -1.60 16.77
C ASN A 203 -16.76 -1.52 17.74
N ARG A 204 -16.05 -2.64 17.99
CA ARG A 204 -14.88 -2.65 18.88
C ARG A 204 -13.77 -1.73 18.39
N TRP A 205 -13.45 -1.76 17.09
CA TRP A 205 -12.45 -0.84 16.54
C TRP A 205 -12.90 0.61 16.58
N PHE A 206 -14.18 0.86 16.34
CA PHE A 206 -14.77 2.20 16.44
C PHE A 206 -14.70 2.73 17.88
N GLU A 207 -14.95 1.89 18.89
CA GLU A 207 -14.87 2.21 20.33
C GLU A 207 -13.43 2.46 20.81
N VAL A 208 -12.44 1.80 20.19
CA VAL A 208 -11.00 2.00 20.48
C VAL A 208 -10.51 3.34 19.91
N ALA A 209 -11.06 3.80 18.78
CA ALA A 209 -10.53 4.99 18.09
C ALA A 209 -10.36 6.25 18.97
N PRO A 210 -11.30 6.63 19.86
CA PRO A 210 -11.16 7.82 20.69
C PRO A 210 -9.98 7.78 21.68
N THR A 211 -9.43 6.61 21.99
CA THR A 211 -8.26 6.49 22.88
C THR A 211 -6.94 6.64 22.14
N LEU A 212 -6.99 6.70 20.81
CA LEU A 212 -5.83 6.82 19.92
C LEU A 212 -5.78 8.20 19.27
N ASN A 213 -4.65 8.50 18.63
CA ASN A 213 -4.44 9.74 17.90
C ASN A 213 -3.70 9.51 16.58
N GLY A 214 -3.75 10.52 15.71
CA GLY A 214 -3.08 10.52 14.42
C GLY A 214 -3.35 9.27 13.58
N VAL A 215 -2.29 8.70 13.02
CA VAL A 215 -2.37 7.53 12.13
C VAL A 215 -2.93 6.27 12.81
N GLU A 216 -2.73 6.11 14.12
CA GLU A 216 -3.23 4.93 14.85
C GLU A 216 -4.74 4.97 14.98
N ARG A 217 -5.30 6.14 15.32
CA ARG A 217 -6.76 6.36 15.31
C ARG A 217 -7.34 6.13 13.92
N ASP A 218 -6.71 6.71 12.91
CA ASP A 218 -7.18 6.62 11.53
C ASP A 218 -7.21 5.17 11.03
N ASN A 219 -6.15 4.39 11.29
CA ASN A 219 -6.11 3.00 10.85
C ASN A 219 -7.15 2.12 11.54
N VAL A 220 -7.43 2.32 12.84
CA VAL A 220 -8.51 1.56 13.50
C VAL A 220 -9.89 1.94 12.95
N LEU A 221 -10.12 3.22 12.60
CA LEU A 221 -11.37 3.65 11.96
C LEU A 221 -11.51 3.06 10.55
N ILE A 222 -10.44 3.05 9.75
CA ILE A 222 -10.44 2.40 8.43
C ILE A 222 -10.79 0.92 8.57
N ARG A 223 -10.19 0.24 9.56
CA ARG A 223 -10.46 -1.16 9.82
C ARG A 223 -11.90 -1.42 10.21
N ALA A 224 -12.46 -0.59 11.09
CA ALA A 224 -13.88 -0.62 11.41
C ALA A 224 -14.73 -0.48 10.13
N GLY A 225 -14.39 0.49 9.27
CA GLY A 225 -15.06 0.72 7.99
C GLY A 225 -15.04 -0.50 7.06
N VAL A 226 -13.88 -1.17 6.92
CA VAL A 226 -13.77 -2.42 6.15
C VAL A 226 -14.76 -3.47 6.66
N ARG A 227 -14.86 -3.61 7.99
CA ARG A 227 -15.76 -4.60 8.60
C ARG A 227 -17.24 -4.24 8.46
N TYR A 228 -17.60 -2.97 8.62
CA TYR A 228 -18.97 -2.52 8.33
C TYR A 228 -19.35 -2.77 6.87
N ARG A 229 -18.48 -2.44 5.90
CA ARG A 229 -18.75 -2.71 4.46
C ARG A 229 -18.96 -4.19 4.18
N GLN A 230 -18.12 -5.05 4.75
CA GLN A 230 -18.28 -6.49 4.60
C GLN A 230 -19.59 -7.01 5.21
N ALA A 231 -20.10 -6.37 6.25
CA ALA A 231 -21.35 -6.74 6.89
C ALA A 231 -22.61 -6.27 6.12
N LEU A 232 -22.55 -5.08 5.49
CA LEU A 232 -23.69 -4.41 4.88
C LEU A 232 -24.55 -5.30 3.96
N PRO A 233 -24.00 -6.15 3.08
CA PRO A 233 -24.81 -6.98 2.18
C PRO A 233 -25.74 -7.96 2.89
N SER A 234 -25.44 -8.35 4.14
CA SER A 234 -26.23 -9.31 4.93
C SER A 234 -26.80 -8.71 6.22
N ALA A 235 -26.47 -7.46 6.54
CA ALA A 235 -26.95 -6.78 7.72
C ALA A 235 -28.44 -6.42 7.58
N VAL A 236 -29.19 -6.58 8.67
CA VAL A 236 -30.62 -6.26 8.76
C VAL A 236 -30.91 -5.49 10.04
N GLY A 237 -32.05 -4.78 10.06
CA GLY A 237 -32.51 -4.07 11.26
C GLY A 237 -31.47 -3.09 11.82
N ILE A 238 -31.22 -3.16 13.13
CA ILE A 238 -30.34 -2.22 13.84
C ILE A 238 -28.88 -2.31 13.39
N ASP A 239 -28.41 -3.49 12.99
CA ASP A 239 -27.02 -3.69 12.56
C ASP A 239 -26.76 -2.99 11.23
N LYS A 240 -27.72 -3.02 10.30
CA LYS A 240 -27.63 -2.27 9.04
C LYS A 240 -27.58 -0.76 9.30
N VAL A 241 -28.52 -0.24 10.08
CA VAL A 241 -28.59 1.19 10.43
C VAL A 241 -27.31 1.64 11.13
N THR A 242 -26.78 0.81 12.03
CA THR A 242 -25.52 1.11 12.74
C THR A 242 -24.34 1.13 11.78
N ALA A 243 -24.21 0.13 10.90
CA ALA A 243 -23.12 0.05 9.94
C ALA A 243 -23.12 1.25 8.96
N GLU A 244 -24.28 1.60 8.40
CA GLU A 244 -24.43 2.76 7.51
C GLU A 244 -24.05 4.07 8.21
N ARG A 245 -24.59 4.30 9.42
CA ARG A 245 -24.29 5.50 10.20
C ARG A 245 -22.80 5.62 10.55
N ARG A 246 -22.19 4.54 11.04
CA ARG A 246 -20.77 4.55 11.44
C ARG A 246 -19.84 4.70 10.25
N LEU A 247 -20.19 4.16 9.08
CA LEU A 247 -19.42 4.39 7.86
C LEU A 247 -19.43 5.86 7.45
N MET A 248 -20.57 6.55 7.55
CA MET A 248 -20.63 8.01 7.31
C MET A 248 -19.72 8.78 8.27
N GLU A 249 -19.81 8.49 9.58
CA GLU A 249 -18.95 9.12 10.59
C GLU A 249 -17.46 8.87 10.33
N ILE A 250 -17.10 7.64 9.94
CA ILE A 250 -15.71 7.29 9.58
C ILE A 250 -15.26 8.11 8.38
N MET A 251 -16.08 8.20 7.32
CA MET A 251 -15.73 8.93 6.09
C MET A 251 -15.52 10.42 6.35
N GLU A 252 -16.36 11.04 7.18
CA GLU A 252 -16.20 12.43 7.59
C GLU A 252 -14.90 12.63 8.39
N ALA A 253 -14.67 11.77 9.40
CA ALA A 253 -13.48 11.83 10.24
C ALA A 253 -12.18 11.49 9.49
N CYS A 254 -12.27 10.77 8.38
CA CYS A 254 -11.16 10.28 7.57
C CYS A 254 -10.95 11.04 6.25
N SER A 255 -11.54 12.23 6.10
CA SER A 255 -11.54 13.00 4.84
C SER A 255 -10.17 13.55 4.39
N ASP A 256 -9.17 13.59 5.28
CA ASP A 256 -7.86 14.23 5.01
C ASP A 256 -6.85 13.39 4.18
N VAL A 257 -7.20 12.18 3.74
CA VAL A 257 -6.28 11.30 3.01
C VAL A 257 -6.85 10.87 1.64
N PRO A 258 -6.34 11.41 0.52
CA PRO A 258 -6.84 11.15 -0.85
C PRO A 258 -6.76 9.69 -1.36
N SER A 259 -6.23 8.75 -0.58
CA SER A 259 -5.96 7.36 -1.03
C SER A 259 -6.89 6.32 -0.40
N ARG A 260 -8.09 6.73 0.03
CA ARG A 260 -9.03 5.82 0.70
C ARG A 260 -10.05 5.21 -0.26
N TRP A 261 -9.59 4.79 -1.44
CA TRP A 261 -10.35 3.96 -2.41
C TRP A 261 -10.84 2.65 -1.77
N GLU A 262 -10.19 2.19 -0.70
CA GLU A 262 -10.66 1.06 0.12
C GLU A 262 -12.07 1.27 0.68
N LEU A 263 -12.52 2.52 0.87
CA LEU A 263 -13.88 2.87 1.32
C LEU A 263 -14.93 2.85 0.20
N TYR A 264 -14.50 2.69 -1.05
CA TYR A 264 -15.34 2.71 -2.25
C TYR A 264 -15.33 1.33 -2.93
N GLU A 265 -16.42 0.95 -3.56
CA GLU A 265 -16.54 -0.29 -4.33
C GLU A 265 -16.40 0.01 -5.83
N LEU A 266 -15.43 -0.61 -6.49
CA LEU A 266 -15.21 -0.44 -7.93
C LEU A 266 -15.92 -1.56 -8.71
N HIS A 267 -16.79 -1.18 -9.66
CA HIS A 267 -17.52 -2.09 -10.56
C HIS A 267 -17.07 -1.91 -12.01
N GLY A 268 -17.18 -2.97 -12.82
CA GLY A 268 -16.74 -2.96 -14.23
C GLY A 268 -15.22 -2.92 -14.38
N THR A 269 -14.50 -3.47 -13.40
CA THR A 269 -13.04 -3.45 -13.40
C THR A 269 -12.43 -4.75 -13.88
N ILE A 270 -11.35 -4.63 -14.64
CA ILE A 270 -10.53 -5.74 -15.09
C ILE A 270 -9.20 -5.63 -14.36
N SER A 271 -8.77 -6.70 -13.70
CA SER A 271 -7.43 -6.78 -13.12
C SER A 271 -6.41 -6.92 -14.26
N VAL A 272 -5.48 -5.98 -14.36
CA VAL A 272 -4.39 -5.99 -15.36
C VAL A 272 -3.07 -5.92 -14.60
N GLY A 273 -2.49 -7.09 -14.33
CA GLY A 273 -1.37 -7.19 -13.38
C GLY A 273 -1.81 -6.75 -11.98
N ASP A 274 -1.05 -5.83 -11.37
CA ASP A 274 -1.34 -5.27 -10.05
C ASP A 274 -2.31 -4.07 -10.08
N PHE A 275 -2.82 -3.73 -11.27
CA PHE A 275 -3.77 -2.63 -11.44
C PHE A 275 -5.19 -3.09 -11.59
N VAL A 276 -6.10 -2.22 -11.17
CA VAL A 276 -7.52 -2.29 -11.45
C VAL A 276 -7.82 -1.31 -12.59
N ARG A 277 -8.05 -1.83 -13.81
CA ARG A 277 -8.47 -1.03 -14.96
C ARG A 277 -9.99 -0.93 -14.95
N ILE A 278 -10.53 0.28 -14.88
CA ILE A 278 -11.95 0.52 -15.14
C ILE A 278 -12.19 0.34 -16.65
N SER A 279 -12.97 -0.67 -17.03
CA SER A 279 -13.20 -1.03 -18.43
C SER A 279 -14.01 0.07 -19.14
N ARG A 280 -13.66 0.38 -20.39
CA ARG A 280 -14.42 1.31 -21.24
C ARG A 280 -15.54 0.59 -22.03
N SER A 281 -15.56 -0.75 -22.02
CA SER A 281 -16.41 -1.56 -22.90
C SER A 281 -17.69 -2.08 -22.25
N GLU A 282 -17.84 -1.99 -20.93
CA GLU A 282 -19.06 -2.37 -20.23
C GLU A 282 -19.83 -1.12 -19.83
N SER A 283 -21.12 -1.09 -20.12
CA SER A 283 -22.04 0.02 -19.86
C SER A 283 -22.26 0.32 -18.36
N GLU A 284 -21.56 -0.34 -17.43
CA GLU A 284 -21.72 -0.19 -15.98
C GLU A 284 -20.40 -0.10 -15.20
N SER A 285 -19.35 0.48 -15.77
CA SER A 285 -18.17 0.88 -14.99
C SER A 285 -18.52 2.03 -14.04
N ARG A 286 -18.52 1.77 -12.73
CA ARG A 286 -18.90 2.75 -11.70
C ARG A 286 -18.07 2.61 -10.43
N ILE A 287 -17.78 3.73 -9.80
CA ILE A 287 -17.34 3.79 -8.41
C ILE A 287 -18.61 3.90 -7.57
N VAL A 288 -18.89 2.89 -6.77
CA VAL A 288 -20.04 2.82 -5.88
C VAL A 288 -19.57 3.18 -4.48
N MET A 289 -20.23 4.15 -3.87
CA MET A 289 -20.18 4.33 -2.43
C MET A 289 -21.33 3.50 -1.85
N PRO A 290 -21.09 2.62 -0.86
CA PRO A 290 -22.15 1.80 -0.27
C PRO A 290 -23.11 2.61 0.64
N LEU A 291 -23.12 3.94 0.49
CA LEU A 291 -23.90 4.88 1.28
C LEU A 291 -24.68 5.81 0.35
N THR A 292 -25.90 6.13 0.75
CA THR A 292 -26.73 7.17 0.13
C THR A 292 -26.54 8.48 0.88
N PHE A 293 -26.39 9.58 0.15
CA PHE A 293 -26.19 10.92 0.70
C PHE A 293 -27.37 11.81 0.32
N ASP A 294 -27.83 12.64 1.26
CA ASP A 294 -28.92 13.61 1.03
C ASP A 294 -28.41 14.96 0.47
N GLY A 295 -27.18 15.00 -0.07
CA GLY A 295 -26.51 16.20 -0.59
C GLY A 295 -25.55 15.92 -1.74
N GLY A 296 -25.04 16.99 -2.37
CA GLY A 296 -24.08 16.88 -3.48
C GLY A 296 -22.73 16.36 -3.01
N ILE A 297 -22.18 15.36 -3.71
CA ILE A 297 -20.84 14.83 -3.49
C ILE A 297 -19.99 15.27 -4.68
N ASP A 298 -18.90 15.99 -4.41
CA ASP A 298 -17.88 16.25 -5.43
C ASP A 298 -16.90 15.07 -5.47
N VAL A 299 -16.93 14.33 -6.58
CA VAL A 299 -16.00 13.23 -6.86
C VAL A 299 -15.15 13.61 -8.06
N THR A 300 -13.90 14.02 -7.82
CA THR A 300 -12.93 14.30 -8.89
C THR A 300 -12.09 13.06 -9.16
N ILE A 301 -12.26 12.46 -10.34
CA ILE A 301 -11.45 11.33 -10.81
C ILE A 301 -10.48 11.86 -11.87
N VAL A 302 -9.21 12.02 -11.51
CA VAL A 302 -8.16 12.39 -12.47
C VAL A 302 -7.59 11.12 -13.10
N VAL A 303 -8.07 10.79 -14.29
CA VAL A 303 -7.50 9.70 -15.11
C VAL A 303 -6.39 10.29 -15.98
N LEU A 304 -5.14 10.12 -15.56
CA LEU A 304 -3.98 10.45 -16.38
C LEU A 304 -3.84 9.38 -17.49
N SER A 305 -4.55 9.58 -18.59
CA SER A 305 -4.32 8.77 -19.79
C SER A 305 -3.01 9.21 -20.45
N CYS A 306 -1.96 8.40 -20.33
CA CYS A 306 -0.89 8.43 -21.32
C CYS A 306 -1.47 7.85 -22.62
N LEU A 307 -2.10 8.70 -23.44
CA LEU A 307 -2.40 8.38 -24.83
C LEU A 307 -1.14 8.71 -25.65
N CYS A 308 -0.44 7.66 -26.05
CA CYS A 308 0.21 7.53 -27.35
C CYS A 308 -0.23 6.18 -27.92
#